data_AF-A0A928YYE2-F1
#
_entry.id   AF-A0A928YYE2-F1
#
_cell.length_a   1.000
_cell.length_b   1.000
_cell.length_c   1.000
_cell.angle_alpha   90.00
_cell.angle_beta   90.00
_cell.angle_gamma   90.00
#
_symmetry.space_group_name_H-M   'P 1'
#
loop_
_entity.id
_entity.type
_entity.pdbx_description
1 polymer ?
#
loop_
_entity_poly.entity_id
_entity_poly.type
_entity_poly.pdbx_seq_one_letter_code
_entity_poly.pdbx_strand_id
1 'polypeptide(L)' 'MRYVKEEGGLLNNFAVEPKMYEAEPPTASQKRNYLILGIGGAILVAGLMFVAASVS' A
#
# COMPACT_ATOMS: atom_id res chain seq x y z
N MET A 1 -3.43 -19.68 -21.85
CA MET A 1 -3.35 -19.64 -20.38
C MET A 1 -2.13 -20.43 -19.94
N ARG A 2 -1.43 -19.96 -18.91
CA ARG A 2 -0.12 -20.49 -18.49
C ARG A 2 -0.34 -21.75 -17.64
N TYR A 3 -0.92 -22.79 -18.23
CA TYR A 3 -1.07 -24.07 -17.56
C TYR A 3 0.30 -24.71 -17.44
N VAL A 4 0.75 -24.92 -16.21
CA VAL A 4 1.95 -25.69 -15.93
C VAL A 4 1.62 -27.14 -16.30
N LYS A 5 2.40 -27.77 -17.17
CA LYS A 5 2.34 -29.23 -17.25
C LYS A 5 2.92 -29.74 -15.94
N GLU A 6 2.19 -30.58 -15.23
CA GLU A 6 2.80 -31.34 -14.14
C GLU A 6 3.92 -32.23 -14.72
N GLU A 7 4.91 -32.64 -13.92
CA GLU A 7 6.02 -33.48 -14.41
C GLU A 7 5.55 -34.77 -15.12
N GLY A 8 4.34 -35.25 -14.83
CA GLY A 8 3.67 -36.37 -15.49
C GLY A 8 2.85 -36.03 -16.75
N GLY A 9 2.87 -34.78 -17.24
CA GLY A 9 2.16 -34.36 -18.46
C GLY A 9 0.68 -34.03 -18.29
N LEU A 10 0.16 -34.10 -17.06
CA LEU A 10 -1.22 -33.72 -16.71
C LEU A 10 -1.39 -32.20 -16.65
N LEU A 11 -2.60 -31.73 -16.95
CA LEU A 11 -2.96 -30.31 -16.80
C LEU A 11 -3.05 -29.97 -15.32
N ASN A 12 -2.18 -29.07 -14.85
CA ASN A 12 -2.23 -28.56 -13.49
C ASN A 12 -3.28 -27.44 -13.39
N ASN A 13 -4.32 -27.64 -12.56
CA ASN A 13 -5.37 -26.66 -12.26
C ASN A 13 -5.20 -26.01 -10.86
N PHE A 14 -4.03 -26.14 -10.23
CA PHE A 14 -3.69 -25.41 -9.01
C PHE A 14 -3.33 -23.96 -9.35
N ALA A 15 -3.65 -23.05 -8.43
CA ALA A 15 -3.25 -21.66 -8.53
C ALA A 15 -1.72 -21.59 -8.54
N VAL A 16 -1.15 -20.86 -9.51
CA VAL A 16 0.28 -20.56 -9.52
C VAL A 16 0.56 -19.63 -8.34
N GLU A 17 1.38 -20.08 -7.40
CA GLU A 17 1.78 -19.23 -6.29
C GLU A 17 2.53 -18.02 -6.86
N PRO A 18 2.06 -16.79 -6.59
CA PRO A 18 2.74 -15.60 -7.08
C PRO A 18 4.12 -15.55 -6.44
N LYS A 19 5.10 -15.01 -7.19
CA LYS A 19 6.39 -14.68 -6.57
C LYS A 19 6.13 -13.68 -5.46
N MET A 20 6.32 -14.12 -4.22
CA MET A 20 6.26 -13.25 -3.05
C MET A 20 7.41 -12.25 -3.14
N TYR A 21 7.10 -10.97 -3.01
CA TYR A 21 8.10 -9.91 -2.87
C TYR A 21 8.14 -9.47 -1.42
N GLU A 22 9.35 -9.29 -0.89
CA GLU A 22 9.54 -8.75 0.45
C GLU A 22 9.31 -7.25 0.45
N ALA A 23 8.78 -6.73 1.55
CA ALA A 23 8.67 -5.29 1.74
C ALA A 23 10.07 -4.73 2.06
N GLU A 24 10.55 -3.80 1.24
CA GLU A 24 11.78 -3.08 1.52
C GLU A 24 11.55 -1.97 2.57
N PRO A 25 12.55 -1.68 3.42
CA PRO A 25 12.47 -0.55 4.33
C PRO A 25 12.35 0.76 3.55
N PRO A 26 11.64 1.77 4.08
CA PRO A 26 11.44 3.02 3.37
C PRO A 26 12.75 3.76 3.15
N THR A 27 12.92 4.27 1.93
CA THR A 27 14.03 5.15 1.54
C THR A 27 13.98 6.48 2.31
N ALA A 28 15.09 7.23 2.30
CA ALA A 28 15.15 8.55 2.94
C ALA A 28 14.10 9.53 2.36
N SER A 29 13.83 9.46 1.05
CA SER A 29 12.80 10.27 0.39
C SER A 29 11.40 9.87 0.87
N GLN A 30 11.11 8.57 0.95
CA GLN A 30 9.82 8.08 1.47
C GLN A 30 9.59 8.52 2.91
N LYS A 31 10.60 8.42 3.79
CA LYS A 31 10.51 8.89 5.18
C LYS A 31 10.16 10.38 5.26
N ARG A 32 10.81 11.22 4.45
CA ARG A 32 10.50 12.65 4.37
C ARG A 32 9.07 12.90 3.89
N ASN A 33 8.63 12.18 2.86
CA ASN A 33 7.28 12.32 2.33
C ASN A 33 6.23 11.89 3.36
N TYR A 34 6.47 10.84 4.14
CA TYR A 34 5.58 10.44 5.22
C TYR A 34 5.46 11.52 6.29
N LEU A 35 6.55 12.18 6.64
CA LEU A 35 6.52 13.31 7.56
C LEU A 35 5.67 14.46 7.01
N ILE A 36 5.86 14.82 5.74
CA ILE A 36 5.08 15.87 5.07
C ILE A 36 3.59 15.51 5.04
N LEU A 37 3.26 14.26 4.69
CA LEU A 37 1.88 13.77 4.68
C LEU A 37 1.25 13.78 6.07
N GLY A 38 2.01 13.38 7.10
CA GLY A 38 1.54 13.43 8.49
C GLY A 38 1.25 14.86 8.96
N ILE A 39 2.16 15.80 8.67
CA ILE A 39 1.96 17.22 8.99
C ILE A 39 0.77 17.79 8.22
N GLY A 40 0.68 17.54 6.91
CA GLY A 40 -0.41 18.01 6.07
C GLY A 40 -1.77 17.47 6.54
N GLY A 41 -1.84 16.19 6.89
CA GLY A 41 -3.03 15.57 7.46
C GLY A 41 -3.44 16.19 8.80
N ALA A 42 -2.48 16.42 9.70
CA ALA A 42 -2.74 17.06 10.99
C ALA A 42 -3.27 18.49 10.83
N ILE A 43 -2.66 19.28 9.93
CA ILE A 43 -3.12 20.64 9.61
C ILE A 43 -4.54 20.62 9.04
N LEU A 44 -4.82 19.70 8.12
CA LEU A 44 -6.14 19.55 7.53
C LEU A 44 -7.20 19.27 8.60
N VAL A 45 -6.96 18.27 9.46
CA VAL A 45 -7.90 17.91 10.54
C VAL A 45 -8.08 19.08 11.51
N ALA A 46 -7.00 19.72 11.95
CA ALA A 46 -7.08 20.88 12.85
C ALA A 46 -7.85 22.05 12.21
N GLY A 47 -7.62 22.31 10.91
CA GLY A 47 -8.34 23.34 10.16
C GLY A 47 -9.84 23.05 10.05
N LEU A 48 -10.22 21.79 9.77
CA LEU A 48 -11.63 21.39 9.74
C LEU A 48 -12.30 21.53 11.11
N MET A 49 -11.61 21.14 12.19
CA MET A 49 -12.10 21.31 13.56
C MET A 49 -12.28 22.78 13.90
N PHE A 50 -11.33 23.63 13.52
CA PHE A 50 -11.42 25.08 13.72
C PHE A 50 -12.62 25.68 12.99
N VAL A 51 -12.83 25.32 11.72
CA VAL A 51 -14.00 25.79 10.95
C VAL A 51 -15.28 25.35 11.62
N ALA A 52 -15.41 24.06 12.00
CA ALA A 52 -16.59 23.53 12.66
C ALA A 52 -16.93 24.27 13.97
N ALA A 53 -15.92 24.57 14.80
CA ALA A 53 -16.10 25.32 16.04
C ALA A 53 -16.40 26.82 15.82
N SER A 54 -15.99 27.39 14.68
CA SER A 54 -16.20 28.81 14.39
C SER A 54 -17.60 29.12 13.85
N VAL A 55 -18.30 28.11 13.32
CA VAL A 55 -19.63 28.26 12.72
C VAL A 55 -20.76 27.61 13.53
N SER A 56 -20.43 27.10 14.73
CA SER A 56 -21.37 26.49 15.67
C SER A 56 -22.04 27.51 16.60
#